data_AF-Q2TZ85-F1
#
_entry.id   AF-Q2TZ85-F1
#
_cell.length_a   1.000
_cell.length_b   1.000
_cell.length_c   1.000
_cell.angle_alpha   90.00
_cell.angle_beta   90.00
_cell.angle_gamma   90.00
#
_symmetry.space_group_name_H-M   'P 1'
#
loop_
_entity.id
_entity.type
_entity.pdbx_description
1 polymer ?
#
loop_
_entity_poly.entity_id
_entity_poly.type
_entity_poly.pdbx_seq_one_letter_code
_entity_poly.pdbx_strand_id
1 'polypeptide(L)'
;MAEFLSQLTSVSSGSFDEDYDRRIRDLITYLQQPSKASELSAASGYLLDNLDPSLHTLSYLSVFLFKIQSLQGSNKSRLPEQIYPGRELWLKAIRILRSFDPFQIRYAGHEWHRLVQLVVQAAQAVSKPLLAVLAVRDAIVRLDPSSEVLTSVHTTFIKLTLVSRSYSLAVPVLERQRS
;
A
#
# COMPACT_ATOMS: atom_id res chain seq x y z
N MET A 1 1.11 2.73 -23.64
CA MET A 1 0.34 2.89 -22.38
C MET A 1 -0.73 1.82 -22.21
N ALA A 2 -1.55 1.53 -23.23
CA ALA A 2 -2.58 0.48 -23.17
C ALA A 2 -2.00 -0.94 -22.91
N GLU A 3 -0.85 -1.28 -23.51
CA GLU A 3 -0.19 -2.58 -23.28
C GLU A 3 0.24 -2.79 -21.82
N PHE A 4 0.77 -1.75 -21.17
CA PHE A 4 1.09 -1.81 -19.73
C PHE A 4 -0.15 -2.08 -18.90
N LEU A 5 -1.24 -1.36 -19.20
CA LEU A 5 -2.48 -1.52 -18.46
C LEU A 5 -3.03 -2.94 -18.62
N SER A 6 -3.09 -3.47 -19.84
CA SER A 6 -3.52 -4.84 -20.11
C SER A 6 -2.71 -5.88 -19.32
N GLN A 7 -1.38 -5.71 -19.23
CA GLN A 7 -0.54 -6.63 -18.48
C GLN A 7 -0.73 -6.48 -16.96
N LEU A 8 -0.88 -5.25 -16.48
CA LEU A 8 -1.07 -4.94 -15.06
C LEU A 8 -2.46 -5.31 -14.54
N THR A 9 -3.46 -5.40 -15.43
CA THR A 9 -4.80 -5.90 -15.11
C THR A 9 -4.97 -7.38 -15.43
N SER A 10 -3.91 -8.07 -15.85
CA SER A 10 -3.96 -9.50 -16.19
C SER A 10 -4.29 -10.39 -14.99
N VAL A 11 -4.14 -9.87 -13.77
CA VAL A 11 -4.58 -10.53 -12.53
C VAL A 11 -5.53 -9.58 -11.81
N SER A 12 -6.79 -10.00 -11.70
CA SER A 12 -7.82 -9.28 -10.96
C SER A 12 -8.23 -10.10 -9.74
N SER A 13 -8.50 -9.45 -8.62
CA SER A 13 -9.12 -10.10 -7.47
C SER A 13 -10.44 -10.76 -7.86
N GLY A 14 -10.71 -11.95 -7.30
CA GLY A 14 -11.91 -12.74 -7.58
C GLY A 14 -11.77 -13.81 -8.67
N SER A 15 -10.70 -13.79 -9.49
CA SER A 15 -10.45 -14.87 -10.46
C SER A 15 -9.64 -16.01 -9.81
N PHE A 16 -10.26 -16.79 -8.93
CA PHE A 16 -9.59 -17.94 -8.27
C PHE A 16 -9.63 -19.20 -9.15
N ASP A 17 -9.21 -19.07 -10.40
CA ASP A 17 -9.03 -20.23 -11.28
C ASP A 17 -7.73 -21.00 -10.91
N GLU A 18 -7.60 -22.22 -11.44
CA GLU A 18 -6.44 -23.09 -11.19
C GLU A 18 -5.10 -22.42 -11.58
N ASP A 19 -5.14 -21.45 -12.48
CA ASP A 19 -3.98 -20.72 -12.99
C ASP A 19 -3.69 -19.41 -12.21
N TYR A 20 -4.49 -19.03 -11.22
CA TYR A 20 -4.35 -17.75 -10.52
C TYR A 20 -2.96 -17.59 -9.90
N ASP A 21 -2.50 -18.62 -9.18
CA ASP A 21 -1.19 -18.63 -8.53
C ASP A 21 -0.03 -18.55 -9.52
N ARG A 22 -0.23 -19.09 -10.73
CA ARG A 22 0.75 -18.98 -11.81
C ARG A 22 0.76 -17.55 -12.34
N ARG A 23 -0.40 -17.01 -12.70
CA ARG A 23 -0.55 -15.65 -13.25
C ARG A 23 -0.05 -14.57 -12.30
N ILE A 24 -0.29 -14.70 -11.00
CA ILE A 24 0.20 -13.74 -10.01
C ILE A 24 1.73 -13.78 -9.89
N ARG A 25 2.35 -14.97 -9.97
CA ARG A 25 3.81 -15.11 -9.99
C ARG A 25 4.42 -14.56 -11.27
N ASP A 26 3.77 -14.77 -12.41
CA ASP A 26 4.19 -14.20 -13.70
C ASP A 26 4.13 -12.67 -13.66
N LEU A 27 3.07 -12.10 -13.07
CA LEU A 27 2.94 -10.65 -12.84
C LEU A 27 4.04 -10.13 -11.91
N ILE A 28 4.33 -10.82 -10.80
CA ILE A 28 5.43 -10.43 -9.89
C ILE A 28 6.76 -10.44 -10.63
N THR A 29 7.03 -11.50 -11.40
CA THR A 29 8.24 -11.63 -12.21
C THR A 29 8.35 -10.48 -13.22
N TYR A 30 7.25 -10.12 -13.88
CA TYR A 30 7.18 -8.97 -14.77
C TYR A 30 7.50 -7.65 -14.04
N LEU A 31 6.90 -7.41 -12.87
CA LEU A 31 7.10 -6.19 -12.09
C LEU A 31 8.53 -6.06 -11.53
N GLN A 32 9.21 -7.17 -11.26
CA GLN A 32 10.58 -7.19 -10.74
C GLN A 32 11.66 -6.95 -11.81
N GLN A 33 11.30 -6.92 -13.10
CA GLN A 33 12.26 -6.65 -14.16
C GLN A 33 12.91 -5.26 -14.00
N PRO A 34 14.25 -5.13 -14.06
CA PRO A 34 14.94 -3.86 -13.83
C PRO A 34 14.50 -2.71 -14.73
N SER A 35 14.16 -3.00 -16.00
CA SER A 35 13.67 -2.01 -16.97
C SER A 35 12.29 -1.47 -16.60
N LYS A 36 11.43 -2.29 -15.98
CA LYS A 36 10.03 -1.96 -15.72
C LYS A 36 9.86 -0.88 -14.67
N ALA A 37 10.75 -0.80 -13.69
CA ALA A 37 10.68 0.24 -12.66
C ALA A 37 10.69 1.65 -13.28
N SER A 38 11.55 1.91 -14.27
CA SER A 38 11.63 3.21 -14.94
C SER A 38 10.43 3.45 -15.86
N GLU A 39 10.08 2.47 -16.70
CA GLU A 39 8.97 2.55 -17.65
C GLU A 39 7.63 2.80 -16.94
N LEU A 40 7.33 2.03 -15.89
CA LEU A 40 6.08 2.14 -15.12
C LEU A 40 6.03 3.40 -14.27
N SER A 41 7.19 3.88 -13.78
CA SER A 41 7.25 5.16 -13.07
C SER A 41 6.94 6.35 -13.99
N ALA A 42 7.45 6.33 -15.23
CA ALA A 42 7.14 7.34 -16.23
C ALA A 42 5.64 7.36 -16.61
N ALA A 43 5.00 6.19 -16.67
CA ALA A 43 3.57 6.05 -16.95
C ALA A 43 2.66 6.14 -15.69
N SER A 44 3.24 6.36 -14.50
CA SER A 44 2.54 6.18 -13.21
C SER A 44 1.29 7.05 -13.03
N GLY A 45 1.25 8.27 -13.56
CA GLY A 45 0.05 9.12 -13.48
C GLY A 45 -1.17 8.43 -14.10
N TYR A 46 -1.05 8.09 -15.38
CA TYR A 46 -2.08 7.34 -16.12
C TYR A 46 -2.42 6.00 -15.46
N LEU A 47 -1.40 5.23 -15.06
CA LEU A 47 -1.60 3.91 -14.47
C LEU A 47 -2.31 3.97 -13.11
N LEU A 48 -1.93 4.88 -12.21
CA LEU A 48 -2.54 5.00 -10.88
C LEU A 48 -3.95 5.62 -10.91
N ASP A 49 -4.33 6.25 -12.03
CA ASP A 49 -5.70 6.73 -12.26
C ASP A 49 -6.62 5.62 -12.78
N ASN A 50 -6.09 4.69 -13.59
CA ASN A 50 -6.87 3.64 -14.24
C ASN A 50 -6.78 2.26 -13.57
N LEU A 51 -5.80 2.01 -12.70
CA LEU A 51 -5.75 0.81 -11.89
C LEU A 51 -6.69 0.95 -10.69
N ASP A 52 -7.61 -0.01 -10.54
CA ASP A 52 -8.37 -0.18 -9.30
C ASP A 52 -7.52 -0.88 -8.22
N PRO A 53 -7.19 -0.23 -7.09
CA PRO A 53 -6.42 -0.85 -6.03
C PRO A 53 -7.12 -2.03 -5.33
N SER A 54 -8.43 -2.20 -5.46
CA SER A 54 -9.16 -3.36 -4.92
C SER A 54 -9.13 -4.58 -5.81
N LEU A 55 -8.88 -4.41 -7.11
CA LEU A 55 -8.80 -5.49 -8.10
C LEU A 55 -7.36 -5.80 -8.52
N HIS A 56 -6.53 -4.75 -8.63
CA HIS A 56 -5.17 -4.79 -9.15
C HIS A 56 -4.18 -4.33 -8.08
N THR A 57 -4.32 -4.86 -6.86
CA THR A 57 -3.57 -4.44 -5.67
C THR A 57 -2.07 -4.46 -5.91
N LEU A 58 -1.54 -5.57 -6.43
CA LEU A 58 -0.09 -5.73 -6.67
C LEU A 58 0.42 -4.69 -7.67
N SER A 59 -0.24 -4.61 -8.83
CA SER A 59 0.09 -3.67 -9.88
C SER A 59 0.05 -2.22 -9.38
N TYR A 60 -1.01 -1.85 -8.67
CA TYR A 60 -1.17 -0.51 -8.11
C TYR A 60 -0.05 -0.19 -7.12
N LEU A 61 0.22 -1.11 -6.19
CA LEU A 61 1.26 -0.94 -5.16
C LEU A 61 2.65 -0.78 -5.79
N SER A 62 3.00 -1.64 -6.76
CA SER A 62 4.30 -1.59 -7.43
C SER A 62 4.48 -0.30 -8.21
N VAL A 63 3.50 0.10 -9.02
CA VAL A 63 3.54 1.39 -9.76
C VAL A 63 3.68 2.56 -8.79
N PHE A 64 2.94 2.55 -7.67
CA PHE A 64 3.03 3.59 -6.65
C PHE A 64 4.44 3.67 -6.05
N LEU A 65 5.03 2.55 -5.66
CA LEU A 65 6.37 2.51 -5.08
C LEU A 65 7.46 2.89 -6.09
N PHE A 66 7.32 2.53 -7.37
CA PHE A 66 8.23 2.97 -8.43
C PHE A 66 8.17 4.49 -8.65
N LYS A 67 6.98 5.10 -8.54
CA LYS A 67 6.84 6.55 -8.56
C LYS A 67 7.55 7.20 -7.39
N ILE A 68 7.35 6.69 -6.17
CA ILE A 68 8.05 7.19 -4.98
C ILE A 68 9.56 7.05 -5.14
N GLN A 69 10.06 5.88 -5.56
CA GLN A 69 11.49 5.65 -5.75
C GLN A 69 12.10 6.59 -6.79
N SER A 70 11.40 6.87 -7.89
CA SER A 70 11.85 7.84 -8.89
C SER A 70 11.97 9.25 -8.30
N LEU A 71 11.01 9.69 -7.48
CA LEU A 71 11.06 11.00 -6.80
C LEU A 71 12.15 11.07 -5.72
N GLN A 72 12.50 9.95 -5.10
CA GLN A 72 13.60 9.84 -4.14
C GLN A 72 14.97 9.95 -4.80
N GLY A 73 15.09 9.50 -6.06
CA GLY A 73 16.36 9.45 -6.79
C GLY A 73 17.41 8.65 -6.03
N SER A 74 18.62 9.19 -5.90
CA SER A 74 19.70 8.55 -5.13
C SER A 74 19.48 8.55 -3.62
N ASN A 75 18.61 9.43 -3.10
CA ASN A 75 18.39 9.56 -1.67
C ASN A 75 17.13 8.79 -1.23
N LYS A 76 17.32 7.50 -0.94
CA LYS A 76 16.23 6.58 -0.53
C LYS A 76 15.55 6.95 0.79
N SER A 77 16.16 7.79 1.63
CA SER A 77 15.55 8.25 2.89
C SER A 77 14.77 9.56 2.73
N ARG A 78 14.91 10.27 1.61
CA ARG A 78 14.12 11.47 1.32
C ARG A 78 12.64 11.09 1.22
N LEU A 79 11.78 11.89 1.83
CA LEU A 79 10.34 11.74 1.68
C LEU A 79 9.83 12.74 0.62
N PRO A 80 9.28 12.28 -0.52
CA PRO A 80 8.76 13.19 -1.55
C PRO A 80 7.59 14.02 -1.01
N GLU A 81 7.56 15.32 -1.27
CA GLU A 81 6.49 16.21 -0.79
C GLU A 81 5.10 15.81 -1.29
N GLN A 82 5.03 15.14 -2.45
CA GLN A 82 3.78 14.67 -3.05
C GLN A 82 3.07 13.61 -2.20
N ILE A 83 3.77 12.94 -1.27
CA ILE A 83 3.16 11.98 -0.34
C ILE A 83 2.68 12.66 0.96
N TYR A 84 2.86 13.97 1.14
CA TYR A 84 2.36 14.65 2.33
C TYR A 84 0.82 14.74 2.32
N PRO A 85 0.19 14.72 3.51
CA PRO A 85 -1.26 14.86 3.64
C PRO A 85 -1.87 15.98 2.79
N GLY A 86 -2.88 15.62 1.99
CA GLY A 86 -3.57 16.54 1.08
C GLY A 86 -2.93 16.70 -0.31
N ARG A 87 -1.82 16.02 -0.59
CA ARG A 87 -1.18 15.99 -1.91
C ARG A 87 -1.62 14.77 -2.71
N GLU A 88 -1.26 14.74 -3.99
CA GLU A 88 -1.72 13.74 -4.96
C GLU A 88 -1.37 12.30 -4.55
N LEU A 89 -0.10 12.02 -4.24
CA LEU A 89 0.33 10.65 -3.88
C LEU A 89 -0.17 10.24 -2.49
N TRP A 90 -0.45 11.19 -1.60
CA TRP A 90 -1.13 10.87 -0.34
C TRP A 90 -2.50 10.28 -0.60
N LEU A 91 -3.33 10.91 -1.44
CA LEU A 91 -4.67 10.39 -1.74
C LEU A 91 -4.62 8.99 -2.34
N LYS A 92 -3.66 8.74 -3.24
CA LYS A 92 -3.42 7.42 -3.84
C LYS A 92 -2.96 6.39 -2.80
N ALA A 93 -2.07 6.77 -1.88
CA ALA A 93 -1.63 5.91 -0.77
C ALA A 93 -2.78 5.51 0.16
N ILE A 94 -3.61 6.49 0.55
CA ILE A 94 -4.78 6.24 1.40
C ILE A 94 -5.81 5.37 0.68
N ARG A 95 -6.01 5.58 -0.63
CA ARG A 95 -6.91 4.77 -1.45
C ARG A 95 -6.52 3.30 -1.37
N ILE A 96 -5.27 2.95 -1.68
CA ILE A 96 -4.84 1.54 -1.61
C ILE A 96 -4.90 0.98 -0.18
N LEU A 97 -4.47 1.72 0.85
CA LEU A 97 -4.53 1.25 2.25
C LEU A 97 -5.96 0.92 2.72
N ARG A 98 -6.97 1.53 2.11
CA ARG A 98 -8.38 1.30 2.47
C ARG A 98 -9.08 0.27 1.60
N SER A 99 -8.59 -0.02 0.40
CA SER A 99 -9.32 -0.82 -0.58
C SER A 99 -8.60 -2.06 -1.10
N PHE A 100 -7.31 -2.27 -0.76
CA PHE A 100 -6.52 -3.40 -1.29
C PHE A 100 -7.21 -4.77 -1.13
N ASP A 101 -6.88 -5.72 -1.97
CA ASP A 101 -7.30 -7.12 -1.81
C ASP A 101 -6.38 -7.85 -0.81
N PRO A 102 -6.92 -8.39 0.31
CA PRO A 102 -6.12 -9.05 1.33
C PRO A 102 -5.41 -10.32 0.86
N PHE A 103 -5.82 -10.93 -0.25
CA PHE A 103 -5.13 -12.09 -0.82
C PHE A 103 -3.91 -11.64 -1.63
N GLN A 104 -4.09 -10.73 -2.59
CA GLN A 104 -2.99 -10.19 -3.40
C GLN A 104 -1.90 -9.54 -2.55
N ILE A 105 -2.27 -8.78 -1.50
CA ILE A 105 -1.27 -8.07 -0.69
C ILE A 105 -0.29 -9.01 0.05
N ARG A 106 -0.68 -10.27 0.29
CA ARG A 106 0.17 -11.28 0.94
C ARG A 106 1.40 -11.62 0.10
N TYR A 107 1.33 -11.45 -1.22
CA TYR A 107 2.47 -11.64 -2.12
C TYR A 107 3.44 -10.45 -2.13
N ALA A 108 3.06 -9.30 -1.54
CA ALA A 108 3.85 -8.07 -1.50
C ALA A 108 3.93 -7.48 -0.08
N GLY A 109 4.15 -8.34 0.91
CA GLY A 109 4.15 -7.94 2.32
C GLY A 109 5.22 -6.90 2.66
N HIS A 110 6.40 -6.97 2.01
CA HIS A 110 7.48 -6.01 2.22
C HIS A 110 7.13 -4.62 1.64
N GLU A 111 6.61 -4.60 0.42
CA GLU A 111 6.16 -3.43 -0.31
C GLU A 111 5.01 -2.74 0.41
N TRP A 112 4.04 -3.52 0.90
CA TRP A 112 2.92 -3.01 1.68
C TRP A 112 3.38 -2.39 2.99
N HIS A 113 4.29 -3.07 3.71
CA HIS A 113 4.88 -2.52 4.93
C HIS A 113 5.61 -1.20 4.64
N ARG A 114 6.36 -1.12 3.53
CA ARG A 114 7.04 0.11 3.10
C ARG A 114 6.03 1.24 2.84
N LEU A 115 4.90 0.97 2.18
CA LEU A 115 3.85 1.95 1.99
C LEU A 115 3.30 2.48 3.32
N VAL A 116 3.02 1.59 4.28
CA VAL A 116 2.58 1.97 5.63
C VAL A 116 3.58 2.92 6.27
N GLN A 117 4.88 2.59 6.24
CA GLN A 117 5.92 3.46 6.81
C GLN A 117 5.97 4.83 6.13
N LEU A 118 5.85 4.89 4.80
CA LEU A 118 5.83 6.14 4.05
C LEU A 118 4.66 7.04 4.48
N VAL A 119 3.46 6.48 4.65
CA VAL A 119 2.27 7.21 5.12
C VAL A 119 2.47 7.73 6.56
N VAL A 120 3.02 6.90 7.44
CA VAL A 120 3.33 7.29 8.82
C VAL A 120 4.32 8.44 8.87
N GLN A 121 5.45 8.31 8.17
CA GLN A 121 6.49 9.34 8.11
C GLN A 121 5.95 10.64 7.51
N ALA A 122 5.12 10.57 6.46
CA ALA A 122 4.54 11.74 5.80
C ALA A 122 3.60 12.53 6.72
N ALA A 123 2.76 11.81 7.46
CA ALA A 123 1.86 12.43 8.43
C ALA A 123 2.62 13.07 9.60
N GLN A 124 3.69 12.42 10.08
CA GLN A 124 4.53 12.95 11.15
C GLN A 124 5.34 14.17 10.72
N ALA A 125 5.87 14.17 9.50
CA ALA A 125 6.65 15.28 8.94
C ALA A 125 5.88 16.61 8.90
N VAL A 126 4.54 16.56 8.82
CA VAL A 126 3.67 17.73 8.84
C VAL A 126 2.87 17.88 10.14
N SER A 127 3.28 17.20 11.21
CA SER A 127 2.64 17.24 12.53
C SER A 127 1.15 16.88 12.52
N LYS A 128 0.73 15.97 11.63
CA LYS A 128 -0.66 15.45 11.55
C LYS A 128 -0.72 13.92 11.67
N PRO A 129 -0.12 13.31 12.72
CA PRO A 129 -0.01 11.85 12.85
C PRO A 129 -1.38 11.13 12.90
N LEU A 130 -2.43 11.80 13.39
CA LEU A 130 -3.80 11.25 13.44
C LEU A 130 -4.31 10.81 12.06
N LEU A 131 -3.92 11.49 10.97
CA LEU A 131 -4.34 11.11 9.62
C LEU A 131 -3.78 9.73 9.22
N ALA A 132 -2.55 9.42 9.62
CA ALA A 132 -1.98 8.10 9.42
C ALA A 132 -2.58 7.06 10.38
N VAL A 133 -2.93 7.42 11.62
CA VAL A 133 -3.61 6.48 12.55
C VAL A 133 -4.86 5.89 11.92
N LEU A 134 -5.73 6.74 11.36
CA LEU A 134 -6.97 6.28 10.75
C LEU A 134 -6.70 5.34 9.57
N ALA A 135 -5.78 5.71 8.68
CA ALA A 135 -5.44 4.92 7.51
C ALA A 135 -4.80 3.57 7.86
N VAL A 136 -3.87 3.55 8.82
CA VAL A 136 -3.19 2.32 9.25
C VAL A 136 -4.14 1.40 10.00
N ARG A 137 -5.04 1.93 10.84
CA ARG A 137 -6.11 1.15 11.48
C ARG A 137 -6.97 0.47 10.43
N ASP A 138 -7.48 1.23 9.45
CA ASP A 138 -8.34 0.69 8.39
C ASP A 138 -7.61 -0.42 7.60
N ALA A 139 -6.30 -0.23 7.34
CA ALA A 139 -5.48 -1.21 6.65
C ALA A 139 -5.25 -2.50 7.47
N ILE A 140 -5.02 -2.40 8.78
CA ILE A 140 -4.88 -3.56 9.68
C ILE A 140 -6.17 -4.38 9.68
N VAL A 141 -7.30 -3.72 9.94
CA VAL A 141 -8.62 -4.39 10.01
C VAL A 141 -8.98 -5.04 8.68
N ARG A 142 -8.55 -4.46 7.56
CA ARG A 142 -8.77 -5.03 6.24
C ARG A 142 -7.87 -6.23 5.95
N LEU A 143 -6.61 -6.19 6.39
CA LEU A 143 -5.66 -7.29 6.20
C LEU A 143 -6.12 -8.53 6.98
N ASP A 144 -6.58 -8.31 8.20
CA ASP A 144 -7.01 -9.35 9.11
C ASP A 144 -8.27 -8.90 9.89
N PRO A 145 -9.47 -9.15 9.32
CA PRO A 145 -10.72 -8.81 10.00
C PRO A 145 -10.93 -9.57 11.31
N SER A 146 -10.41 -10.79 11.44
CA SER A 146 -10.53 -11.59 12.67
C SER A 146 -9.51 -11.20 13.74
N SER A 147 -8.51 -10.39 13.39
CA SER A 147 -7.46 -9.92 14.29
C SER A 147 -6.68 -11.05 14.97
N GLU A 148 -6.49 -12.16 14.24
CA GLU A 148 -5.82 -13.36 14.72
C GLU A 148 -4.29 -13.28 14.62
N VAL A 149 -3.78 -12.40 13.75
CA VAL A 149 -2.35 -12.29 13.43
C VAL A 149 -1.80 -10.91 13.78
N LEU A 150 -0.95 -10.88 14.81
CA LEU A 150 -0.14 -9.71 15.12
C LEU A 150 1.03 -9.59 14.14
N THR A 151 1.12 -8.43 13.50
CA THR A 151 2.18 -8.10 12.53
C THR A 151 3.02 -6.92 13.00
N SER A 152 4.18 -6.68 12.37
CA SER A 152 5.02 -5.50 12.64
C SER A 152 4.30 -4.15 12.43
N VAL A 153 3.23 -4.14 11.63
CA VAL A 153 2.39 -2.96 11.44
C VAL A 153 1.57 -2.63 12.69
N HIS A 154 1.17 -3.62 13.49
CA HIS A 154 0.51 -3.37 14.78
C HIS A 154 1.43 -2.58 15.72
N THR A 155 2.70 -2.97 15.84
CA THR A 155 3.67 -2.22 16.66
C THR A 155 3.86 -0.79 16.16
N THR A 156 3.88 -0.58 14.84
CA THR A 156 3.96 0.76 14.23
C THR A 156 2.71 1.58 14.56
N PHE A 157 1.53 0.96 14.46
CA PHE A 157 0.24 1.57 14.77
C PHE A 157 0.15 1.99 16.24
N ILE A 158 0.55 1.14 17.19
CA ILE A 158 0.55 1.50 18.61
C ILE A 158 1.49 2.66 18.91
N LYS A 159 2.71 2.66 18.35
CA LYS A 159 3.60 3.82 18.49
C LYS A 159 2.96 5.10 17.94
N LEU A 160 2.25 5.00 16.82
CA LEU A 160 1.59 6.13 16.19
C LEU A 160 0.39 6.66 17.01
N THR A 161 -0.40 5.79 17.64
CA THR A 161 -1.51 6.19 18.52
C THR A 161 -1.00 6.88 19.78
N LEU A 162 0.17 6.47 20.31
CA LEU A 162 0.85 7.17 21.40
C LEU A 162 1.28 8.58 20.98
N VAL A 163 1.97 8.71 19.83
CA VAL A 163 2.45 10.00 19.30
C VAL A 163 1.30 10.97 19.02
N SER A 164 0.19 10.47 18.50
CA SER A 164 -1.02 11.27 18.21
C SER A 164 -1.96 11.45 19.40
N ARG A 165 -1.63 10.90 20.58
CA ARG A 165 -2.50 10.87 21.78
C ARG A 165 -3.90 10.32 21.50
N SER A 166 -4.01 9.36 20.58
CA SER A 166 -5.27 8.80 20.10
C SER A 166 -5.46 7.37 20.59
N TYR A 167 -5.34 7.17 21.91
CA TYR A 167 -5.33 5.85 22.55
C TYR A 167 -6.61 5.06 22.33
N SER A 168 -7.75 5.74 22.30
CA SER A 168 -9.07 5.12 22.06
C SER A 168 -9.17 4.43 20.71
N LEU A 169 -8.40 4.89 19.70
CA LEU A 169 -8.36 4.25 18.38
C LEU A 169 -7.56 2.94 18.37
N ALA A 170 -6.71 2.70 19.38
CA ALA A 170 -5.94 1.47 19.50
C ALA A 170 -6.75 0.31 20.08
N VAL A 171 -7.71 0.63 20.97
CA VAL A 171 -8.56 -0.34 21.68
C VAL A 171 -9.18 -1.39 20.74
N PRO A 172 -9.92 -1.02 19.68
CA PRO A 172 -10.58 -2.02 18.83
C PRO A 172 -9.62 -2.91 18.01
N VAL A 173 -8.35 -2.53 17.90
CA VAL A 173 -7.31 -3.32 17.22
C VAL A 173 -6.59 -4.25 18.22
N LEU A 174 -6.53 -3.89 19.51
CA LEU A 174 -5.86 -4.67 20.55
C LEU A 174 -6.79 -5.64 21.26
N GLU A 175 -8.04 -5.23 21.51
CA GLU A 175 -8.98 -5.94 22.38
C GLU A 175 -10.03 -6.73 21.60
N ARG A 176 -9.80 -6.98 20.30
CA ARG A 176 -10.72 -7.78 19.48
C ARG A 176 -10.59 -9.27 19.87
N GLN A 177 -11.08 -9.61 21.06
CA GLN A 177 -11.19 -10.98 21.54
C GLN A 177 -12.38 -11.66 20.87
N ARG A 178 -12.15 -12.92 20.45
CA ARG A 178 -13.15 -13.86 19.94
C ARG A 178 -14.42 -13.81 20.80
N SER A 179 -15.52 -13.37 20.21
CA SER A 179 -16.89 -13.70 20.67
C SER A 179 -17.25 -15.10 20.22
#